data_AF-A0A0M0EKG4-F1
#
_entry.id   AF-A0A0M0EKG4-F1
#
_cell.length_a   1.000
_cell.length_b   1.000
_cell.length_c   1.000
_cell.angle_alpha   90.00
_cell.angle_beta   90.00
_cell.angle_gamma   90.00
#
_symmetry.space_group_name_H-M   'P 1'
#
loop_
_entity.id
_entity.type
_entity.pdbx_description
1 polymer ?
#
loop_
_entity_poly.entity_id
_entity_poly.type
_entity_poly.pdbx_seq_one_letter_code
_entity_poly.pdbx_strand_id
1 'polypeptide(L)'
;MVNPLETTPQTEARITAKAKELWEADGRPGCGPDAYRENASELIGMESNPDAGQIPVDSPVPLDANGQPIEEAFLEENLGNSGGSMDELDDKQEVPFATRQEEADALKNQ
;
A
#
# COMPACT_ATOMS: atom_id res chain seq x y z
N MET A 1 -15.56 -7.82 31.25
CA MET A 1 -14.82 -7.39 30.05
C MET A 1 -13.85 -8.51 29.71
N VAL A 2 -13.80 -8.94 28.44
CA VAL A 2 -12.80 -9.90 27.96
C VAL A 2 -11.52 -9.10 27.71
N ASN A 3 -10.37 -9.56 28.19
CA ASN A 3 -9.11 -8.88 27.93
C ASN A 3 -8.71 -9.14 26.46
N PRO A 4 -8.62 -8.10 25.60
CA PRO A 4 -8.26 -8.29 24.19
C PRO A 4 -6.81 -8.76 24.00
N LEU A 5 -5.97 -8.69 25.03
CA LEU A 5 -4.60 -9.19 25.03
C LEU A 5 -4.48 -10.65 25.49
N GLU A 6 -5.59 -11.27 25.88
CA GLU A 6 -5.57 -12.64 26.38
C GLU A 6 -5.44 -13.64 25.23
N THR A 7 -4.37 -14.43 25.26
CA THR A 7 -4.09 -15.41 24.21
C THR A 7 -5.11 -16.54 24.26
N THR A 8 -5.93 -16.65 23.21
CA THR A 8 -6.90 -17.76 23.09
C THR A 8 -6.19 -19.10 22.86
N PRO A 9 -6.81 -20.25 23.18
CA PRO A 9 -6.26 -21.56 22.85
C PRO A 9 -5.91 -21.73 21.35
N GLN A 10 -6.67 -21.09 20.47
CA GLN A 10 -6.43 -21.09 19.03
C GLN A 10 -5.16 -20.31 18.68
N THR A 11 -4.97 -19.13 19.27
CA THR A 11 -3.76 -18.32 19.09
C THR A 11 -2.54 -19.06 19.64
N GLU A 12 -2.66 -19.68 20.82
CA GLU A 12 -1.60 -20.49 21.44
C GLU A 12 -1.15 -21.67 20.56
N ALA A 13 -2.10 -22.35 19.90
CA ALA A 13 -1.79 -23.41 18.95
C ALA A 13 -1.02 -22.88 17.73
N ARG A 14 -1.40 -21.71 17.20
CA ARG A 14 -0.68 -21.05 16.09
C ARG A 14 0.74 -20.65 16.49
N ILE A 15 0.92 -20.07 17.68
CA ILE A 15 2.23 -19.70 18.22
C ILE A 15 3.13 -20.93 18.34
N THR A 16 2.60 -22.02 18.89
CA THR A 16 3.36 -23.28 19.06
C THR A 16 3.78 -23.87 17.71
N ALA A 17 2.88 -23.87 16.72
CA ALA A 17 3.19 -24.33 15.37
C ALA A 17 4.26 -23.45 14.69
N LYS A 18 4.13 -22.13 14.79
CA LYS A 18 5.10 -21.16 14.23
C LYS A 18 6.46 -21.26 14.91
N ALA A 19 6.52 -21.47 16.22
CA ALA A 19 7.78 -21.67 16.94
C ALA A 19 8.52 -22.92 16.47
N LYS A 20 7.80 -24.01 16.20
CA LYS A 20 8.36 -25.22 15.61
C LYS A 20 8.88 -24.97 14.19
N GLU A 21 8.12 -24.24 13.36
CA GLU A 21 8.53 -23.87 12.00
C GLU A 21 9.86 -23.08 12.01
N LEU A 22 9.97 -22.07 12.88
CA LEU A 22 11.19 -21.26 13.02
C LEU A 22 12.39 -22.10 13.50
N TRP A 23 12.18 -22.96 14.48
CA TRP A 23 13.22 -23.87 14.97
C TRP A 23 13.70 -24.86 13.91
N GLU A 24 12.78 -25.39 13.09
CA GLU A 24 13.12 -26.28 11.99
C GLU A 24 13.87 -25.53 10.87
N ALA A 25 13.47 -24.30 10.56
CA ALA A 25 14.14 -23.44 9.58
C ALA A 25 15.58 -23.09 10.00
N ASP A 26 15.83 -22.91 11.30
CA ASP A 26 17.16 -22.63 11.87
C ASP A 26 18.03 -23.89 12.08
N GLY A 27 17.61 -25.04 11.52
CA GLY A 27 18.41 -26.26 11.55
C GLY A 27 18.31 -27.06 12.86
N ARG A 28 17.26 -26.85 13.64
CA ARG A 28 16.95 -27.60 14.87
C ARG A 28 18.05 -27.51 15.95
N PRO A 29 18.44 -26.30 16.39
CA PRO A 29 19.41 -26.15 17.47
C PRO A 29 18.91 -26.77 18.78
N GLY A 30 19.84 -27.11 19.69
CA GLY A 30 19.56 -27.87 20.91
C GLY A 30 18.68 -27.17 21.95
N CYS A 31 18.38 -25.87 21.79
CA CYS A 31 17.46 -25.12 22.65
C CYS A 31 15.98 -25.50 22.46
N GLY A 32 15.65 -26.20 21.36
CA GLY A 32 14.29 -26.63 21.05
C GLY A 32 13.37 -25.50 20.58
N PRO A 33 12.14 -25.83 20.16
CA PRO A 33 11.18 -24.87 19.60
C PRO A 33 10.65 -23.86 20.62
N ASP A 34 10.65 -24.18 21.91
CA ASP A 34 10.18 -23.26 22.96
C ASP A 34 11.01 -21.97 23.02
N ALA A 35 12.30 -22.03 22.64
CA ALA A 35 13.16 -20.85 22.55
C ALA A 35 12.72 -19.85 21.45
N TYR A 36 11.91 -20.30 20.49
CA TYR A 36 11.38 -19.46 19.39
C TYR A 36 9.96 -18.97 19.66
N ARG A 37 9.38 -19.31 20.82
CA ARG A 37 7.99 -19.00 21.16
C ARG A 37 7.71 -17.50 21.20
N GLU A 38 8.66 -16.70 21.69
CA GLU A 38 8.54 -15.23 21.70
C GLU A 38 8.44 -14.67 20.28
N ASN A 39 9.41 -15.00 19.42
CA ASN A 39 9.42 -14.58 18.01
C ASN A 39 8.16 -15.06 17.27
N ALA A 40 7.75 -16.31 17.49
CA ALA A 40 6.51 -16.83 16.95
C ALA A 40 5.28 -16.06 17.42
N SER A 41 5.23 -15.65 18.69
CA SER A 41 4.11 -14.87 19.23
C SER A 41 4.00 -13.48 18.60
N GLU A 42 5.14 -12.84 18.34
CA GLU A 42 5.20 -11.54 17.68
C GLU A 42 4.71 -11.63 16.23
N LEU A 43 5.21 -12.61 15.47
CA LEU A 43 4.78 -12.83 14.09
C LEU A 43 3.28 -13.12 13.98
N ILE A 44 2.74 -14.01 14.83
CA ILE A 44 1.30 -14.29 14.86
C ILE A 44 0.49 -13.03 15.26
N GLY A 45 1.04 -12.20 16.15
CA GLY A 45 0.44 -10.92 16.54
C GLY A 45 0.31 -9.95 15.35
N MET A 46 1.38 -9.80 14.56
CA MET A 46 1.40 -8.99 13.35
C MET A 46 0.44 -9.53 12.28
N GLU A 47 0.44 -10.85 12.03
CA GLU A 47 -0.49 -11.48 11.07
C GLU A 47 -1.96 -11.28 11.46
N SER A 48 -2.26 -11.29 12.76
CA SER A 48 -3.64 -11.21 13.25
C SER A 48 -4.15 -9.76 13.31
N ASN A 49 -3.26 -8.78 13.31
CA ASN A 49 -3.58 -7.36 13.36
C ASN A 49 -2.70 -6.57 12.38
N PRO A 50 -2.88 -6.77 11.05
CA PRO A 50 -2.04 -6.12 10.04
C PRO A 50 -2.13 -4.59 10.08
N ASP A 51 -3.27 -4.07 10.53
CA ASP A 51 -3.55 -2.65 10.63
C ASP A 51 -3.31 -2.08 12.04
N ALA A 52 -2.68 -2.85 12.94
CA ALA A 52 -2.38 -2.39 14.28
C ALA A 52 -1.53 -1.11 14.25
N GLY A 53 -2.00 -0.08 14.95
CA GLY A 53 -1.32 1.22 15.01
C GLY A 53 -1.56 2.13 13.79
N GLN A 54 -2.33 1.68 12.79
CA GLN A 54 -2.75 2.54 11.69
C GLN A 54 -3.97 3.39 12.11
N ILE A 55 -3.98 4.65 11.69
CA ILE A 55 -5.16 5.51 11.76
C ILE A 55 -5.71 5.59 10.34
N PRO A 56 -6.98 5.22 10.10
CA PRO A 56 -7.59 5.40 8.79
C PRO A 56 -7.49 6.87 8.38
N VAL A 57 -6.91 7.11 7.21
CA VAL A 57 -6.88 8.42 6.57
C VAL A 57 -7.66 8.34 5.27
N ASP A 58 -8.37 9.41 4.93
CA ASP A 58 -8.93 9.54 3.59
C ASP A 58 -7.78 9.53 2.57
N SER A 59 -7.97 8.82 1.46
CA SER A 59 -6.97 8.80 0.40
C SER A 59 -6.69 10.24 -0.05
N PRO A 60 -5.43 10.70 -0.04
CA PRO A 60 -5.10 12.05 -0.50
C PRO A 60 -5.33 12.23 -2.01
N VAL A 61 -5.56 11.13 -2.72
CA VAL A 61 -5.75 11.06 -4.17
C VAL A 61 -7.03 10.30 -4.53
N PRO A 62 -7.70 10.65 -5.64
CA PRO A 62 -8.82 9.86 -6.16
C PRO A 62 -8.38 8.43 -6.48
N LEU A 63 -9.25 7.46 -6.23
CA LEU A 63 -9.01 6.05 -6.55
C LEU A 63 -9.92 5.60 -7.71
N ASP A 64 -9.42 4.69 -8.54
CA ASP A 64 -10.18 4.06 -9.62
C ASP A 64 -11.14 2.97 -9.09
N ALA A 65 -11.87 2.32 -10.01
CA ALA A 65 -12.79 1.25 -9.66
C ALA A 65 -12.12 0.01 -9.03
N ASN A 66 -10.79 -0.11 -9.13
CA ASN A 66 -9.97 -1.17 -8.56
C ASN A 66 -9.21 -0.71 -7.30
N GLY A 67 -9.48 0.50 -6.79
CA GLY A 67 -8.82 1.08 -5.62
C GLY A 67 -7.38 1.53 -5.89
N GLN A 68 -6.97 1.68 -7.16
CA GLN A 68 -5.66 2.21 -7.52
C GLN A 68 -5.68 3.74 -7.56
N PRO A 69 -4.63 4.43 -7.10
CA PRO A 69 -4.47 5.86 -7.27
C PRO A 69 -4.63 6.29 -8.74
N ILE A 70 -5.46 7.31 -8.98
CA ILE A 70 -5.55 7.98 -10.27
C ILE A 70 -4.63 9.18 -10.24
N GLU A 71 -3.67 9.25 -11.17
CA GLU A 71 -2.85 10.44 -11.37
C GLU A 71 -3.62 11.51 -12.16
N GLU A 72 -3.42 12.78 -11.81
CA GLU A 72 -4.05 13.91 -12.48
C GLU A 72 -3.37 14.15 -13.83
N ALA A 73 -4.15 14.18 -14.91
CA ALA A 73 -3.62 14.23 -16.29
C ALA A 73 -2.71 15.45 -16.56
N PHE A 74 -2.91 16.59 -15.89
CA PHE A 74 -2.07 17.77 -16.08
C PHE A 74 -0.62 17.56 -15.60
N LEU A 75 -0.36 16.57 -14.75
CA LEU A 75 1.01 16.25 -14.31
C LEU A 75 1.88 15.80 -15.50
N GLU A 76 1.26 15.25 -16.56
CA GLU A 76 1.95 14.83 -17.77
C GLU A 76 2.28 16.00 -18.72
N GLU A 77 1.64 17.17 -18.58
CA GLU A 77 1.84 18.31 -19.48
C GLU A 77 3.30 18.81 -19.52
N ASN A 78 4.05 18.61 -18.43
CA ASN A 78 5.46 18.98 -18.34
C ASN A 78 6.43 17.79 -18.53
N LEU A 79 5.91 16.57 -18.65
CA LEU A 79 6.70 15.34 -18.71
C LEU A 79 7.17 15.11 -20.15
N GLY A 80 8.39 15.56 -20.45
CA GLY A 80 9.00 15.44 -21.78
C GLY A 80 9.34 16.78 -22.45
N ASN A 81 8.90 17.90 -21.88
CA ASN A 81 9.37 19.22 -22.31
C ASN A 81 10.79 19.48 -21.75
N SER A 82 11.80 19.31 -22.61
CA SER A 82 13.21 19.56 -22.24
C SER A 82 13.56 21.05 -22.04
N GLY A 83 12.59 21.97 -22.20
CA GLY A 83 12.78 23.41 -22.03
C GLY A 83 13.63 24.04 -23.13
N GLY A 84 13.48 23.58 -24.39
CA GLY A 84 14.33 23.99 -25.52
C GLY A 84 13.54 24.56 -26.72
N SER A 85 14.13 25.58 -27.35
CA SER A 85 13.65 26.36 -28.52
C SER A 85 12.22 26.94 -28.41
N MET A 86 12.17 28.25 -28.23
CA MET A 86 11.03 29.12 -27.94
C MET A 86 9.81 29.05 -28.90
N ASP A 87 9.90 28.38 -30.05
CA ASP A 87 9.07 28.77 -31.20
C ASP A 87 8.10 27.71 -31.77
N GLU A 88 8.04 26.44 -31.32
CA GLU A 88 7.26 25.45 -32.10
C GLU A 88 6.33 24.45 -31.38
N LEU A 89 6.35 24.30 -30.05
CA LEU A 89 5.53 23.26 -29.39
C LEU A 89 4.84 23.63 -28.08
N ASP A 90 5.13 24.77 -27.45
CA ASP A 90 4.52 25.13 -26.15
C ASP A 90 3.01 25.50 -26.25
N ASP A 91 2.52 25.87 -27.44
CA ASP A 91 1.12 26.28 -27.64
C ASP A 91 0.17 25.12 -28.03
N LYS A 92 0.67 23.88 -28.09
CA LYS A 92 -0.13 22.72 -28.50
C LYS A 92 -0.47 21.85 -27.31
N GLN A 93 -1.75 21.49 -27.23
CA GLN A 93 -2.21 20.52 -26.25
C GLN A 93 -1.78 19.11 -26.69
N GLU A 94 -0.74 18.58 -26.04
CA GLU A 94 -0.12 17.27 -26.32
C GLU A 94 -0.86 16.10 -25.62
N VAL A 95 -1.64 16.40 -24.56
CA VAL A 95 -2.37 15.40 -23.77
C VAL A 95 -3.89 15.60 -23.84
N PRO A 96 -4.69 14.51 -23.75
CA PRO A 96 -6.14 14.60 -23.69
C PRO A 96 -6.63 15.45 -22.51
N PHE A 97 -7.81 16.06 -22.63
CA PHE A 97 -8.43 16.81 -21.54
C PHE A 97 -8.66 15.92 -20.31
N ALA A 98 -8.31 16.44 -19.13
CA ALA A 98 -8.54 15.75 -17.87
C ALA A 98 -10.04 15.51 -17.64
N THR A 99 -10.90 16.41 -18.15
CA THR A 99 -12.35 16.28 -18.05
C THR A 99 -13.08 16.58 -19.36
N ARG A 100 -14.28 16.01 -19.53
CA ARG A 100 -15.17 16.33 -20.66
C ARG A 100 -15.66 17.78 -20.67
N GLN A 101 -15.67 18.43 -19.51
CA GLN A 101 -16.12 19.81 -19.41
C GLN A 101 -15.06 20.76 -19.96
N GLU A 102 -13.78 20.54 -19.63
CA GLU A 102 -12.66 21.26 -20.23
C GLU A 102 -12.59 21.06 -21.74
N GLU A 103 -12.78 19.82 -22.21
CA GLU A 103 -12.86 19.51 -23.64
C GLU A 103 -13.95 20.36 -24.31
N ALA A 104 -15.17 20.34 -23.76
CA ALA A 104 -16.30 21.05 -24.33
C ALA A 104 -16.12 22.58 -24.36
N ASP A 105 -15.41 23.16 -23.39
CA ASP A 105 -15.18 24.59 -23.31
C ASP A 105 -14.02 25.04 -24.22
N ALA A 106 -12.99 24.21 -24.38
CA ALA A 106 -11.92 24.45 -25.35
C ALA A 106 -12.43 24.41 -26.79
N LEU A 107 -13.27 23.43 -27.13
CA LEU A 107 -13.88 23.27 -28.46
C LEU A 107 -14.90 24.37 -28.82
N LYS A 108 -15.48 25.07 -27.85
CA LYS A 108 -16.40 26.21 -28.10
C LYS A 108 -15.70 27.53 -28.36
N ASN A 109 -14.45 27.67 -27.92
CA ASN A 109 -13.69 28.92 -27.95
C ASN A 109 -12.57 28.93 -29.02
N GLN A 110 -12.54 27.92 -29.90
CA GLN A 110 -11.78 27.91 -31.17
C GLN A 110 -12.55 28.61 -32.28
#